data_AF-D4L274-F1
#
_entry.id   AF-D4L274-F1
#
_cell.length_a   1.000
_cell.length_b   1.000
_cell.length_c   1.000
_cell.angle_alpha   90.00
_cell.angle_beta   90.00
_cell.angle_gamma   90.00
#
_symmetry.space_group_name_H-M   'P 1'
#
loop_
_entity.id
_entity.type
_entity.pdbx_description
1 polymer ?
#
loop_
_entity_poly.entity_id
_entity_poly.type
_entity_poly.pdbx_seq_one_letter_code
_entity_poly.pdbx_strand_id
1 'polypeptide(L)'
;MLQDINEISDGKIYGVHDMVRVGCSDCEGCHSCCEQMGDTVLVDPYDCKRLETELGMGFEQLMQSCVGLHVEEGLIVPHLKMQEQTDTCVFLNEAGRCSIHAYRPGICRLFPLGRIYEEQGVSYFLQSGACERGKTKIKVEKWLDTPQLKRYQQFLAEWHSLKKNMQEYLSRLNTEDEKKTVCMMFLQIFFFHPYDSGRDFYEEWEERSILKPQLAISREVLENPARHKLENKSDV
;
A
#
# COMPACT_ATOMS: atom_id res chain seq x y z
N MET A 1 6.90 11.76 -11.97
CA MET A 1 7.68 11.35 -13.16
C MET A 1 7.49 9.87 -13.35
N LEU A 2 6.76 9.44 -14.37
CA LEU A 2 6.81 8.04 -14.81
C LEU A 2 8.17 7.86 -15.48
N GLN A 3 9.11 7.18 -14.83
CA GLN A 3 10.27 6.63 -15.54
C GLN A 3 9.72 5.83 -16.73
N ASP A 4 10.36 5.95 -17.90
CA ASP A 4 9.96 5.13 -19.05
C ASP A 4 10.05 3.67 -18.60
N ILE A 5 8.92 2.96 -18.62
CA ILE A 5 8.84 1.57 -18.16
C ILE A 5 9.87 0.70 -18.89
N ASN A 6 10.28 1.10 -20.10
CA ASN A 6 11.31 0.44 -20.88
C ASN A 6 12.72 0.56 -20.27
N GLU A 7 13.00 1.58 -19.47
CA GLU A 7 14.30 1.77 -18.82
C GLU A 7 14.46 0.89 -17.58
N ILE A 8 13.35 0.57 -16.91
CA ILE A 8 13.35 -0.15 -15.62
C ILE A 8 12.79 -1.58 -15.71
N SER A 9 12.26 -1.99 -16.86
CA SER A 9 11.62 -3.30 -17.06
C SER A 9 12.18 -4.08 -18.24
N ASP A 10 11.62 -5.26 -18.49
CA ASP A 10 11.89 -6.05 -19.70
C ASP A 10 11.12 -5.58 -20.94
N GLY A 11 10.52 -4.38 -20.86
CA GLY A 11 9.77 -3.73 -21.94
C GLY A 11 8.38 -4.34 -22.19
N LYS A 12 7.89 -5.18 -21.27
CA LYS A 12 6.62 -5.90 -21.43
C LYS A 12 5.66 -5.60 -20.30
N ILE A 13 4.38 -5.60 -20.67
CA ILE A 13 3.24 -5.54 -19.76
C ILE A 13 2.57 -6.90 -19.76
N TYR A 14 2.29 -7.41 -18.58
CA TYR A 14 1.73 -8.73 -18.34
C TYR A 14 0.38 -8.61 -17.62
N GLY A 15 -0.63 -9.32 -18.12
CA GLY A 15 -1.83 -9.66 -17.39
C GLY A 15 -1.65 -10.91 -16.52
N VAL A 16 -2.64 -11.20 -15.68
CA VAL A 16 -2.59 -12.34 -14.72
C VAL A 16 -2.46 -13.71 -15.38
N HIS A 17 -2.95 -13.86 -16.61
CA HIS A 17 -2.89 -15.12 -17.35
C HIS A 17 -1.65 -15.27 -18.23
N ASP A 18 -0.82 -14.23 -18.31
CA ASP A 18 0.40 -14.24 -19.11
C ASP A 18 1.52 -15.03 -18.42
N MET A 19 2.44 -15.53 -19.25
CA MET A 19 3.65 -16.19 -18.79
C MET A 19 4.80 -15.19 -18.71
N VAL A 20 5.44 -15.11 -17.55
CA VAL A 20 6.63 -14.30 -17.31
C VAL A 20 7.81 -15.18 -16.92
N ARG A 21 9.04 -14.78 -17.28
CA ARG A 21 10.27 -15.45 -16.81
C ARG A 21 10.78 -14.74 -15.57
N VAL A 22 10.44 -15.25 -14.41
CA VAL A 22 10.71 -14.62 -13.11
C VAL A 22 11.24 -15.64 -12.11
N GLY A 23 11.99 -15.17 -11.11
CA GLY A 23 12.53 -16.04 -10.06
C GLY A 23 13.32 -15.26 -9.01
N CYS A 24 13.21 -15.71 -7.75
CA CYS A 24 13.94 -15.18 -6.59
C CYS A 24 14.48 -16.28 -5.66
N SER A 25 14.48 -17.55 -6.11
CA SER A 25 14.91 -18.70 -5.30
C SER A 25 14.31 -18.72 -3.89
N ASP A 26 13.01 -18.43 -3.75
CA ASP A 26 12.30 -18.34 -2.46
C ASP A 26 12.97 -17.43 -1.41
N CYS A 27 13.62 -16.35 -1.88
CA CYS A 27 14.40 -15.43 -1.06
C CYS A 27 15.54 -16.08 -0.27
N GLU A 28 15.98 -17.28 -0.65
CA GLU A 28 16.99 -18.05 0.09
C GLU A 28 18.40 -17.51 -0.19
N GLY A 29 19.10 -17.09 0.87
CA GLY A 29 20.54 -16.79 0.84
C GLY A 29 20.97 -15.59 -0.01
N CYS A 30 20.06 -14.69 -0.39
CA CYS A 30 20.39 -13.44 -1.11
C CYS A 30 20.09 -12.19 -0.30
N HIS A 31 18.86 -12.08 0.21
CA HIS A 31 18.29 -10.97 0.98
C HIS A 31 18.58 -9.52 0.50
N SER A 32 19.23 -9.31 -0.63
CA SER A 32 19.56 -7.98 -1.18
C SER A 32 18.32 -7.11 -1.41
N CYS A 33 17.16 -7.70 -1.73
CA CYS A 33 15.88 -6.99 -1.82
C CYS A 33 15.28 -6.60 -0.44
N CYS A 34 15.96 -6.93 0.66
CA CYS A 34 15.59 -6.60 2.03
C CYS A 34 16.60 -5.64 2.68
N GLU A 35 17.61 -5.18 1.96
CA GLU A 35 18.60 -4.23 2.46
C GLU A 35 18.35 -2.86 1.85
N GLN A 36 18.65 -1.79 2.60
CA GLN A 36 18.66 -0.40 2.12
C GLN A 36 17.34 0.05 1.48
N MET A 37 16.23 -0.54 1.92
CA MET A 37 14.91 -0.23 1.37
C MET A 37 14.32 1.05 1.97
N GLY A 38 14.88 1.57 3.07
CA GLY A 38 14.38 2.77 3.75
C GLY A 38 12.89 2.67 4.08
N ASP A 39 12.10 3.60 3.54
CA ASP A 39 10.65 3.68 3.71
C ASP A 39 9.85 3.27 2.47
N THR A 40 10.50 2.64 1.48
CA THR A 40 9.89 2.31 0.18
C THR A 40 8.98 1.08 0.20
N VAL A 41 9.05 0.25 1.25
CA VAL A 41 8.21 -0.94 1.41
C VAL A 41 6.88 -0.54 2.05
N LEU A 42 6.06 0.19 1.30
CA LEU A 42 4.73 0.60 1.72
C LEU A 42 3.83 -0.62 1.97
N VAL A 43 3.04 -0.57 3.03
CA VAL A 43 2.04 -1.60 3.36
C VAL A 43 0.63 -1.00 3.30
N ASP A 44 -0.26 -1.70 2.60
CA ASP A 44 -1.65 -1.30 2.45
C ASP A 44 -2.52 -1.88 3.59
N PRO A 45 -3.82 -1.52 3.68
CA PRO A 45 -4.68 -2.04 4.73
C PRO A 45 -4.82 -3.58 4.75
N TYR A 46 -4.70 -4.24 3.59
CA TYR A 46 -4.73 -5.69 3.52
C TYR A 46 -3.46 -6.30 4.13
N ASP A 47 -2.32 -5.71 3.82
CA ASP A 47 -1.03 -6.10 4.41
C ASP A 47 -1.03 -5.87 5.92
N CYS A 48 -1.56 -4.74 6.41
CA CYS A 48 -1.69 -4.48 7.84
C CYS A 48 -2.59 -5.50 8.54
N LYS A 49 -3.81 -5.76 8.03
CA LYS A 49 -4.70 -6.80 8.60
C LYS A 49 -4.00 -8.16 8.67
N ARG A 50 -3.25 -8.52 7.63
CA ARG A 50 -2.49 -9.77 7.58
C ARG A 50 -1.42 -9.81 8.68
N LEU A 51 -0.65 -8.73 8.83
CA LEU A 51 0.37 -8.63 9.89
C LEU A 51 -0.28 -8.68 11.28
N GLU A 52 -1.39 -7.97 11.49
CA GLU A 52 -2.12 -7.97 12.76
C GLU A 52 -2.56 -9.38 13.14
N THR A 53 -3.12 -10.11 12.17
CA THR A 53 -3.61 -11.49 12.35
C THR A 53 -2.47 -12.45 12.67
N GLU A 54 -1.41 -12.44 11.88
CA GLU A 54 -0.32 -13.43 11.96
C GLU A 54 0.65 -13.17 13.11
N LEU A 55 0.79 -11.91 13.53
CA LEU A 55 1.63 -11.53 14.68
C LEU A 55 0.84 -11.43 16.00
N GLY A 56 -0.50 -11.47 15.94
CA GLY A 56 -1.35 -11.27 17.11
C GLY A 56 -1.20 -9.87 17.72
N MET A 57 -1.01 -8.87 16.87
CA MET A 57 -0.73 -7.48 17.25
C MET A 57 -1.81 -6.55 16.68
N GLY A 58 -2.21 -5.52 17.42
CA GLY A 58 -2.97 -4.41 16.83
C GLY A 58 -2.06 -3.42 16.09
N PHE A 59 -2.63 -2.57 15.24
CA PHE A 59 -1.87 -1.61 14.45
C PHE A 59 -0.92 -0.71 15.26
N GLU A 60 -1.31 -0.29 16.48
CA GLU A 60 -0.43 0.47 17.38
C GLU A 60 0.83 -0.31 17.79
N GLN A 61 0.68 -1.61 18.06
CA GLN A 61 1.79 -2.49 18.40
C GLN A 61 2.67 -2.77 17.17
N LEU A 62 2.06 -2.88 15.99
CA LEU A 62 2.80 -2.93 14.73
C LEU A 62 3.64 -1.66 14.56
N MET A 63 3.08 -0.47 14.84
CA MET A 63 3.83 0.79 14.72
C MET A 63 5.01 0.88 15.70
N GLN A 64 4.87 0.33 16.90
CA GLN A 64 5.95 0.27 17.87
C GLN A 64 7.07 -0.67 17.41
N SER A 65 6.71 -1.79 16.78
CA SER A 65 7.64 -2.86 16.41
C SER A 65 8.17 -2.75 14.98
N CYS A 66 7.32 -2.95 13.97
CA CYS A 66 7.72 -3.25 12.60
C CYS A 66 7.18 -2.31 11.52
N VAL A 67 6.24 -1.41 11.84
CA VAL A 67 5.60 -0.49 10.88
C VAL A 67 5.99 0.96 11.21
N GLY A 68 6.49 1.70 10.22
CA GLY A 68 6.71 3.14 10.31
C GLY A 68 5.65 3.92 9.52
N LEU A 69 5.70 5.25 9.59
CA LEU A 69 4.88 6.14 8.77
C LEU A 69 5.78 6.92 7.81
N HIS A 70 5.38 7.02 6.56
CA HIS A 70 6.04 7.75 5.49
C HIS A 70 5.09 8.79 4.91
N VAL A 71 5.63 9.91 4.41
CA VAL A 71 4.85 10.96 3.75
C VAL A 71 5.08 10.89 2.25
N GLU A 72 4.08 10.41 1.50
CA GLU A 72 4.10 10.30 0.03
C GLU A 72 3.15 11.36 -0.55
N GLU A 73 3.71 12.42 -1.15
CA GLU A 73 2.94 13.54 -1.74
C GLU A 73 1.93 14.16 -0.74
N GLY A 74 2.36 14.33 0.51
CA GLY A 74 1.56 14.90 1.60
C GLY A 74 0.65 13.90 2.32
N LEU A 75 0.40 12.71 1.75
CA LEU A 75 -0.37 11.66 2.38
C LEU A 75 0.52 10.82 3.32
N ILE A 76 0.05 10.58 4.54
CA ILE A 76 0.75 9.69 5.49
C ILE A 76 0.33 8.24 5.21
N VAL A 77 1.30 7.39 4.87
CA VAL A 77 1.10 5.96 4.57
C VAL A 77 2.06 5.08 5.38
N PRO A 78 1.66 3.87 5.80
CA PRO A 78 2.55 3.00 6.56
C PRO A 78 3.56 2.27 5.67
N HIS A 79 4.73 1.96 6.23
CA HIS A 79 5.79 1.17 5.59
C HIS A 79 6.41 0.18 6.57
N LEU A 80 7.11 -0.86 6.07
CA LEU A 80 7.93 -1.72 6.93
C LEU A 80 9.21 -1.01 7.37
N LYS A 81 9.52 -1.05 8.66
CA LYS A 81 10.77 -0.49 9.20
C LYS A 81 12.01 -1.26 8.74
N MET A 82 13.12 -0.54 8.68
CA MET A 82 14.47 -1.11 8.65
C MET A 82 15.07 -1.15 10.07
N GLN A 83 15.98 -2.08 10.30
CA GLN A 83 16.80 -2.18 11.51
C GLN A 83 17.87 -1.09 11.48
N GLU A 84 17.97 -0.29 12.52
CA GLU A 84 18.84 0.89 12.54
C GLU A 84 20.33 0.57 12.34
N GLN A 85 20.80 -0.58 12.83
CA GLN A 85 22.23 -0.92 12.80
C GLN A 85 22.70 -1.49 11.46
N THR A 86 21.82 -2.23 10.77
CA THR A 86 22.17 -2.99 9.57
C THR A 86 21.54 -2.44 8.30
N ASP A 87 20.58 -1.51 8.44
CA ASP A 87 19.75 -1.00 7.35
C ASP A 87 19.06 -2.13 6.55
N THR A 88 18.60 -3.15 7.27
CA THR A 88 17.88 -4.29 6.69
C THR A 88 16.45 -4.34 7.20
N CYS A 89 15.53 -4.93 6.44
CA CYS A 89 14.14 -5.10 6.86
C CYS A 89 14.04 -5.71 8.27
N VAL A 90 13.13 -5.19 9.08
CA VAL A 90 12.87 -5.65 10.46
C VAL A 90 12.53 -7.15 10.55
N PHE A 91 12.07 -7.75 9.45
CA PHE A 91 11.77 -9.17 9.36
C PHE A 91 12.90 -10.02 8.76
N LEU A 92 14.05 -9.44 8.41
CA LEU A 92 15.20 -10.23 7.98
C LEU A 92 15.86 -10.89 9.20
N ASN A 93 15.86 -12.23 9.21
CA ASN A 93 16.46 -13.00 10.29
C ASN A 93 17.97 -13.25 10.07
N GLU A 94 18.65 -13.79 11.08
CA GLU A 94 20.09 -14.08 11.06
C GLU A 94 20.50 -15.12 9.98
N ALA A 95 19.55 -15.93 9.49
CA ALA A 95 19.79 -16.86 8.39
C ALA A 95 19.65 -16.21 7.00
N GLY A 96 19.46 -14.88 6.95
CA GLY A 96 19.27 -14.14 5.71
C GLY A 96 17.93 -14.47 5.03
N ARG A 97 16.89 -14.79 5.80
CA ARG A 97 15.54 -15.09 5.31
C ARG A 97 14.48 -14.23 6.01
N CYS A 98 13.43 -13.88 5.28
CA CYS A 98 12.29 -13.17 5.86
C CYS A 98 11.55 -14.08 6.86
N SER A 99 11.43 -13.66 8.12
CA SER A 99 10.73 -14.40 9.19
C SER A 99 9.22 -14.52 8.93
N ILE A 100 8.65 -13.57 8.19
CA ILE A 100 7.22 -13.52 7.83
C ILE A 100 6.95 -14.01 6.41
N HIS A 101 7.86 -14.78 5.81
CA HIS A 101 7.84 -15.12 4.39
C HIS A 101 6.51 -15.71 3.89
N ALA A 102 5.81 -16.49 4.73
CA ALA A 102 4.51 -17.07 4.41
C ALA A 102 3.41 -16.00 4.22
N TYR A 103 3.46 -14.92 4.98
CA TYR A 103 2.45 -13.85 5.03
C TYR A 103 3.05 -12.47 4.74
N ARG A 104 4.14 -12.42 3.96
CA ARG A 104 4.81 -11.17 3.58
C ARG A 104 3.86 -10.20 2.84
N PRO A 105 4.07 -8.88 2.93
CA PRO A 105 3.26 -7.90 2.23
C PRO A 105 3.19 -8.12 0.72
N GLY A 106 2.14 -7.59 0.09
CA GLY A 106 1.86 -7.73 -1.33
C GLY A 106 3.02 -7.28 -2.21
N ILE A 107 3.70 -6.19 -1.84
CA ILE A 107 4.86 -5.68 -2.59
C ILE A 107 6.06 -6.64 -2.52
N CYS A 108 6.34 -7.23 -1.36
CA CYS A 108 7.41 -8.22 -1.18
C CYS A 108 7.09 -9.55 -1.89
N ARG A 109 5.82 -9.96 -1.93
CA ARG A 109 5.37 -11.14 -2.70
C ARG A 109 5.50 -10.93 -4.20
N LEU A 110 5.20 -9.72 -4.65
CA LEU A 110 5.23 -9.36 -6.05
C LEU A 110 6.65 -9.37 -6.63
N PHE A 111 7.63 -8.89 -5.85
CA PHE A 111 9.03 -8.79 -6.28
C PHE A 111 9.53 -10.06 -7.01
N PRO A 112 10.21 -9.92 -8.16
CA PRO A 112 10.72 -8.71 -8.80
C PRO A 112 9.74 -8.12 -9.83
N LEU A 113 8.47 -8.54 -9.83
CA LEU A 113 7.45 -7.86 -10.61
C LEU A 113 7.14 -6.49 -9.98
N GLY A 114 6.68 -5.57 -10.80
CA GLY A 114 6.02 -4.33 -10.42
C GLY A 114 4.56 -4.34 -10.85
N ARG A 115 3.79 -3.36 -10.38
CA ARG A 115 2.37 -3.17 -10.74
C ARG A 115 2.20 -1.88 -11.53
N ILE A 116 1.32 -1.92 -12.50
CA ILE A 116 0.78 -0.76 -13.21
C ILE A 116 -0.69 -0.68 -12.82
N TYR A 117 -1.11 0.49 -12.36
CA TYR A 117 -2.51 0.76 -12.01
C TYR A 117 -3.15 1.49 -13.19
N GLU A 118 -4.16 0.88 -13.79
CA GLU A 118 -4.90 1.39 -14.95
C GLU A 118 -6.38 1.53 -14.58
N GLU A 119 -7.14 2.32 -15.35
CA GLU A 119 -8.59 2.49 -15.11
C GLU A 119 -9.36 1.16 -15.13
N GLN A 120 -8.88 0.17 -15.90
CA GLN A 120 -9.53 -1.12 -16.09
C GLN A 120 -8.97 -2.24 -15.19
N GLY A 121 -7.94 -1.97 -14.37
CA GLY A 121 -7.39 -2.96 -13.46
C GLY A 121 -5.90 -2.81 -13.15
N VAL A 122 -5.28 -3.94 -12.81
CA VAL A 122 -3.86 -4.00 -12.42
C VAL A 122 -3.11 -4.89 -13.41
N SER A 123 -2.13 -4.30 -14.07
CA SER A 123 -1.17 -4.99 -14.94
C SER A 123 0.20 -5.09 -14.26
N TYR A 124 1.11 -5.89 -14.80
CA TYR A 124 2.40 -6.18 -14.17
C TYR A 124 3.55 -6.00 -15.16
N PHE A 125 4.74 -5.72 -14.64
CA PHE A 125 5.97 -5.66 -15.42
C PHE A 125 7.11 -6.34 -14.67
N LEU A 126 8.11 -6.87 -15.37
CA LEU A 126 9.28 -7.46 -14.72
C LEU A 126 10.39 -6.42 -14.64
N GLN A 127 10.86 -6.11 -13.42
CA GLN A 127 11.95 -5.16 -13.23
C GLN A 127 13.28 -5.74 -13.74
N SER A 128 13.96 -4.99 -14.61
CA SER A 128 15.27 -5.36 -15.16
C SER A 128 16.35 -5.19 -14.10
N GLY A 129 17.23 -6.19 -13.96
CA GLY A 129 18.33 -6.16 -12.96
C GLY A 129 17.90 -6.29 -11.49
N ALA A 130 16.60 -6.31 -11.18
CA ALA A 130 16.15 -6.36 -9.79
C ALA A 130 16.52 -7.67 -9.07
N CYS A 131 16.56 -8.81 -9.79
CA CYS A 131 16.99 -10.08 -9.23
C CYS A 131 17.82 -10.89 -10.24
N GLU A 132 19.03 -11.24 -9.83
CA GLU A 132 20.03 -12.03 -10.58
C GLU A 132 19.79 -13.55 -10.48
N ARG A 133 18.85 -13.99 -9.63
CA ARG A 133 18.58 -15.43 -9.42
C ARG A 133 17.92 -16.06 -10.65
N GLY A 134 18.07 -17.39 -10.76
CA GLY A 134 17.57 -18.16 -11.89
C GLY A 134 16.06 -17.94 -12.13
N LYS A 135 15.72 -17.53 -13.35
CA LYS A 135 14.34 -17.22 -13.76
C LYS A 135 13.68 -18.45 -14.39
N THR A 136 12.45 -18.76 -13.98
CA THR A 136 11.63 -19.83 -14.57
C THR A 136 10.39 -19.25 -15.23
N LYS A 137 9.83 -19.96 -16.20
CA LYS A 137 8.61 -19.52 -16.89
C LYS A 137 7.40 -19.94 -16.05
N ILE A 138 6.64 -18.97 -15.54
CA ILE A 138 5.46 -19.18 -14.70
C ILE A 138 4.35 -18.21 -15.10
N LYS A 139 3.09 -18.58 -14.84
CA LYS A 139 1.96 -17.65 -14.99
C LYS A 139 1.99 -16.59 -13.89
N VAL A 140 1.65 -15.34 -14.21
CA VAL A 140 1.60 -14.25 -13.23
C VAL A 140 0.67 -14.58 -12.06
N GLU A 141 -0.54 -15.08 -12.30
CA GLU A 141 -1.49 -15.48 -11.24
C GLU A 141 -0.89 -16.51 -10.25
N LYS A 142 -0.07 -17.43 -10.76
CA LYS A 142 0.61 -18.45 -9.94
C LYS A 142 1.80 -17.87 -9.17
N TRP A 143 2.47 -16.86 -9.72
CA TRP A 143 3.56 -16.16 -9.05
C TRP A 143 3.06 -15.30 -7.89
N LEU A 144 1.94 -14.60 -8.09
CA LEU A 144 1.33 -13.77 -7.05
C LEU A 144 0.88 -14.58 -5.84
N ASP A 145 0.40 -15.80 -6.08
CA ASP A 145 -0.05 -16.75 -5.03
C ASP A 145 -1.02 -16.10 -4.03
N THR A 146 -1.90 -15.22 -4.54
CA THR A 146 -2.87 -14.47 -3.74
C THR A 146 -4.26 -15.10 -3.87
N PRO A 147 -4.88 -15.54 -2.76
CA PRO A 147 -6.28 -15.98 -2.76
C PRO A 147 -7.22 -14.89 -3.27
N GLN A 148 -8.31 -15.30 -3.92
CA GLN A 148 -9.33 -14.36 -4.42
C GLN A 148 -8.76 -13.23 -5.30
N LEU A 149 -7.79 -13.55 -6.17
CA LEU A 149 -7.00 -12.58 -6.95
C LEU A 149 -7.82 -11.46 -7.61
N LYS A 150 -9.02 -11.76 -8.13
CA LYS A 150 -9.91 -10.75 -8.72
C LYS A 150 -10.32 -9.68 -7.70
N ARG A 151 -10.73 -10.06 -6.48
CA ARG A 151 -11.07 -9.13 -5.40
C ARG A 151 -9.83 -8.38 -4.92
N TYR A 152 -8.68 -9.05 -4.86
CA TYR A 152 -7.41 -8.41 -4.55
C TYR A 152 -7.04 -7.32 -5.56
N GLN A 153 -7.13 -7.58 -6.86
CA GLN A 153 -6.85 -6.58 -7.89
C GLN A 153 -7.84 -5.42 -7.87
N GLN A 154 -9.12 -5.69 -7.58
CA GLN A 154 -10.11 -4.64 -7.37
C GLN A 154 -9.74 -3.73 -6.19
N PHE A 155 -9.44 -4.33 -5.03
CA PHE A 155 -8.95 -3.60 -3.85
C PHE A 155 -7.71 -2.76 -4.18
N LEU A 156 -6.73 -3.32 -4.88
CA LEU A 156 -5.50 -2.61 -5.25
C LEU A 156 -5.78 -1.39 -6.12
N ALA A 157 -6.67 -1.52 -7.11
CA ALA A 157 -7.07 -0.41 -7.97
C ALA A 157 -7.82 0.68 -7.17
N GLU A 158 -8.74 0.28 -6.30
CA GLU A 158 -9.50 1.20 -5.44
C GLU A 158 -8.59 1.92 -4.43
N TRP A 159 -7.66 1.20 -3.80
CA TRP A 159 -6.67 1.76 -2.89
C TRP A 159 -5.77 2.77 -3.60
N HIS A 160 -5.27 2.44 -4.79
CA HIS A 160 -4.46 3.34 -5.59
C HIS A 160 -5.23 4.62 -5.97
N SER A 161 -6.47 4.48 -6.46
CA SER A 161 -7.32 5.63 -6.79
C SER A 161 -7.61 6.49 -5.56
N LEU A 162 -7.91 5.87 -4.41
CA LEU A 162 -8.13 6.58 -3.16
C LEU A 162 -6.89 7.39 -2.75
N LYS A 163 -5.70 6.77 -2.74
CA LYS A 163 -4.45 7.47 -2.39
C LYS A 163 -4.25 8.69 -3.29
N LYS A 164 -4.40 8.53 -4.60
CA LYS A 164 -4.25 9.62 -5.57
C LYS A 164 -5.24 10.77 -5.31
N ASN A 165 -6.51 10.45 -5.07
CA ASN A 165 -7.53 11.46 -4.76
C ASN A 165 -7.21 12.18 -3.44
N MET A 166 -6.70 11.47 -2.43
CA MET A 166 -6.30 12.06 -1.16
C MET A 166 -5.08 12.96 -1.31
N GLN A 167 -4.08 12.56 -2.09
CA GLN A 167 -2.89 13.38 -2.40
C GLN A 167 -3.29 14.67 -3.13
N GLU A 168 -4.14 14.57 -4.15
CA GLU A 168 -4.69 15.72 -4.85
C GLU A 168 -5.48 16.63 -3.92
N TYR A 169 -6.33 16.08 -3.06
CA TYR A 169 -7.07 16.84 -2.06
C TYR A 169 -6.14 17.57 -1.09
N LEU A 170 -5.15 16.87 -0.51
CA LEU A 170 -4.17 17.42 0.43
C LEU A 170 -3.34 18.56 -0.19
N SER A 171 -3.01 18.45 -1.49
CA SER A 171 -2.29 19.50 -2.23
C SER A 171 -3.05 20.82 -2.35
N ARG A 172 -4.38 20.79 -2.19
CA ARG A 172 -5.27 21.95 -2.28
C ARG A 172 -5.52 22.61 -0.92
N LEU A 173 -5.10 21.98 0.18
CA LEU A 173 -5.25 22.52 1.53
C LEU A 173 -4.17 23.56 1.82
N ASN A 174 -4.56 24.62 2.51
CA ASN A 174 -3.71 25.80 2.72
C ASN A 174 -2.85 25.71 3.99
N THR A 175 -3.27 24.90 4.97
CA THR A 175 -2.60 24.82 6.27
C THR A 175 -2.13 23.41 6.59
N GLU A 176 -1.04 23.32 7.36
CA GLU A 176 -0.50 22.04 7.82
C GLU A 176 -1.43 21.35 8.84
N ASP A 177 -2.18 22.12 9.64
CA ASP A 177 -3.15 21.57 10.59
C ASP A 177 -4.33 20.88 9.89
N GLU A 178 -4.82 21.43 8.77
CA GLU A 178 -5.85 20.79 7.94
C GLU A 178 -5.33 19.49 7.33
N LYS A 179 -4.12 19.50 6.74
CA LYS A 179 -3.49 18.30 6.17
C LYS A 179 -3.30 17.22 7.22
N LYS A 180 -2.80 17.59 8.41
CA LYS A 180 -2.62 16.66 9.53
C LYS A 180 -3.95 16.05 9.96
N THR A 181 -5.00 16.86 10.08
CA THR A 181 -6.33 16.37 10.47
C THR A 181 -6.84 15.33 9.46
N VAL A 182 -6.71 15.62 8.17
CA VAL A 182 -7.15 14.73 7.08
C VAL A 182 -6.33 13.44 7.06
N CYS A 183 -5.01 13.52 7.18
CA CYS A 183 -4.14 12.35 7.27
C CYS A 183 -4.44 11.50 8.52
N MET A 184 -4.72 12.13 9.66
CA MET A 184 -5.13 11.40 10.86
C MET A 184 -6.47 10.69 10.66
N MET A 185 -7.46 11.33 10.05
CA MET A 185 -8.74 10.67 9.73
C MET A 185 -8.54 9.49 8.77
N PHE A 186 -7.69 9.66 7.75
CA PHE A 186 -7.32 8.59 6.82
C PHE A 186 -6.70 7.39 7.56
N LEU A 187 -5.72 7.65 8.43
CA LEU A 187 -5.09 6.61 9.24
C LEU A 187 -6.10 5.93 10.17
N GLN A 188 -6.99 6.71 10.79
CA GLN A 188 -8.00 6.18 11.70
C GLN A 188 -8.97 5.22 11.01
N ILE A 189 -9.44 5.57 9.82
CA ILE A 189 -10.41 4.75 9.06
C ILE A 189 -9.76 3.47 8.53
N PHE A 190 -8.57 3.56 7.94
CA PHE A 190 -7.99 2.47 7.18
C PHE A 190 -6.98 1.61 7.94
N PHE A 191 -6.53 2.05 9.13
CA PHE A 191 -5.50 1.32 9.89
C PHE A 191 -5.78 1.21 11.38
N PHE A 192 -6.08 2.31 12.09
CA PHE A 192 -6.30 2.22 13.55
C PHE A 192 -7.64 1.60 13.92
N HIS A 193 -8.68 1.77 13.10
CA HIS A 193 -9.91 1.01 13.28
C HIS A 193 -9.62 -0.46 13.00
N PRO A 194 -9.69 -1.37 14.00
CA PRO A 194 -9.19 -2.73 13.86
C PRO A 194 -9.93 -3.52 12.79
N TYR A 195 -9.21 -4.32 12.02
CA TYR A 195 -9.82 -5.34 11.19
C TYR A 195 -10.12 -6.59 12.01
N ASP A 196 -11.28 -7.21 11.80
CA ASP A 196 -11.61 -8.46 12.48
C ASP A 196 -10.92 -9.64 11.76
N SER A 197 -10.04 -10.34 12.50
CA SER A 197 -9.35 -11.54 12.02
C SER A 197 -10.28 -12.66 11.52
N GLY A 198 -11.51 -12.73 12.02
CA GLY A 198 -12.51 -13.72 11.62
C GLY A 198 -13.37 -13.30 10.42
N ARG A 199 -13.29 -12.04 9.98
CA ARG A 199 -14.10 -11.51 8.87
C ARG A 199 -13.34 -11.47 7.55
N ASP A 200 -14.07 -11.49 6.44
CA ASP A 200 -13.51 -11.27 5.12
C ASP A 200 -13.01 -9.82 4.98
N PHE A 201 -11.74 -9.64 4.59
CA PHE A 201 -11.14 -8.31 4.46
C PHE A 201 -11.91 -7.41 3.48
N TYR A 202 -12.36 -7.98 2.36
CA TYR A 202 -12.94 -7.17 1.29
C TYR A 202 -14.32 -6.63 1.68
N GLU A 203 -15.11 -7.38 2.46
CA GLU A 203 -16.36 -6.86 3.06
C GLU A 203 -16.07 -5.69 4.00
N GLU A 204 -15.10 -5.85 4.88
CA GLU A 204 -14.66 -4.80 5.80
C GLU A 204 -14.07 -3.57 5.07
N TRP A 205 -13.40 -3.80 3.94
CA TRP A 205 -12.90 -2.75 3.05
C TRP A 205 -14.06 -2.00 2.37
N GLU A 206 -15.10 -2.70 1.93
CA GLU A 206 -16.31 -2.10 1.36
C GLU A 206 -17.06 -1.26 2.41
N GLU A 207 -17.19 -1.74 3.65
CA GLU A 207 -17.78 -0.99 4.77
C GLU A 207 -17.03 0.31 5.06
N ARG A 208 -15.70 0.24 5.18
CA ARG A 208 -14.84 1.43 5.33
C ARG A 208 -14.89 2.35 4.11
N SER A 209 -15.09 1.77 2.92
CA SER A 209 -15.24 2.52 1.68
C SER A 209 -16.54 3.32 1.62
N ILE A 210 -17.58 2.98 2.39
CA ILE A 210 -18.81 3.78 2.51
C ILE A 210 -18.58 5.06 3.34
N LEU A 211 -17.44 5.17 4.04
CA LEU A 211 -16.98 6.41 4.68
C LEU A 211 -16.16 7.31 3.72
N LYS A 212 -15.84 6.85 2.49
CA LYS A 212 -15.22 7.68 1.43
C LYS A 212 -15.97 9.00 1.17
N PRO A 213 -17.31 9.04 1.17
CA PRO A 213 -18.06 10.29 1.12
C PRO A 213 -17.78 11.21 2.30
N GLN A 214 -17.50 10.74 3.53
CA GLN A 214 -17.25 11.65 4.65
C GLN A 214 -15.90 12.39 4.55
N LEU A 215 -14.90 11.78 3.89
CA LEU A 215 -13.67 12.47 3.48
C LEU A 215 -13.90 13.36 2.25
N ALA A 216 -14.84 12.99 1.38
CA ALA A 216 -15.24 13.74 0.20
C ALA A 216 -16.37 14.77 0.44
N ILE A 217 -16.99 14.84 1.63
CA ILE A 217 -17.98 15.86 2.05
C ILE A 217 -17.29 17.22 2.19
N SER A 218 -15.95 17.21 2.24
CA SER A 218 -15.14 18.38 1.91
C SER A 218 -15.53 18.98 0.56
N ARG A 219 -16.03 18.24 -0.43
CA ARG A 219 -16.42 18.79 -1.73
C ARG A 219 -17.66 19.71 -1.66
N GLU A 220 -18.69 19.37 -0.88
CA GLU A 220 -19.85 20.27 -0.68
C GLU A 220 -19.54 21.42 0.30
N VAL A 221 -18.66 21.19 1.28
CA VAL A 221 -18.21 22.24 2.22
C VAL A 221 -17.20 23.21 1.58
N LEU A 222 -16.40 22.75 0.61
CA LEU A 222 -15.38 23.55 -0.10
C LEU A 222 -15.93 24.25 -1.35
N GLU A 223 -16.99 23.76 -1.98
CA GLU A 223 -17.63 24.43 -3.12
C GLU A 223 -18.51 25.62 -2.69
N ASN A 224 -18.84 25.79 -1.40
CA ASN A 224 -19.59 26.96 -0.93
C ASN A 224 -19.24 27.43 0.51
N PRO A 225 -18.05 28.03 0.72
CA PRO A 225 -17.67 28.61 2.03
C PRO A 225 -18.50 29.85 2.43
N ALA A 226 -19.38 30.35 1.55
CA ALA A 226 -20.04 31.65 1.71
C ALA A 226 -21.43 31.60 2.38
N ARG A 227 -22.03 30.42 2.62
CA ARG A 227 -23.39 30.37 3.21
C ARG A 227 -23.45 30.40 4.73
N HIS A 228 -22.37 30.13 5.46
CA HIS A 228 -22.40 30.16 6.93
C HIS A 228 -21.90 31.47 7.58
N LYS A 229 -21.66 32.53 6.80
CA LYS A 229 -21.39 33.88 7.33
C LYS A 229 -22.56 34.85 7.28
N LEU A 230 -23.77 34.42 6.91
CA LEU A 230 -24.94 35.30 6.79
C LEU A 230 -26.12 34.97 7.70
N GLU A 231 -26.06 33.94 8.55
CA GLU A 231 -27.17 33.61 9.48
C GLU A 231 -26.93 33.99 10.94
N ASN A 232 -25.83 34.70 11.27
CA ASN A 232 -25.58 35.22 12.62
C ASN A 232 -25.38 36.75 12.68
N LYS A 233 -25.95 37.50 11.73
CA LYS A 233 -26.03 38.98 11.79
C LYS A 233 -27.36 39.51 11.22
N SER A 234 -28.46 39.03 11.77
CA SER A 234 -29.73 39.75 11.77
C SER A 234 -30.69 39.00 12.68
N ASP A 235 -30.51 39.18 13.98
CA ASP A 235 -31.62 39.38 14.92
C ASP A 235 -31.02 39.73 16.31
N VAL A 236 -31.44 40.92 16.78
CA VAL A 236 -31.13 41.62 18.04
C VAL A 236 -29.86 42.48 18.06
#